data_AF-A0A9D1HS52-F1
#
_entry.id   AF-A0A9D1HS52-F1
#
_cell.length_a   1.000
_cell.length_b   1.000
_cell.length_c   1.000
_cell.angle_alpha   90.00
_cell.angle_beta   90.00
_cell.angle_gamma   90.00
#
_symmetry.space_group_name_H-M   'P 1'
#
loop_
_entity.id
_entity.type
_entity.pdbx_description
1 polymer ?
#
loop_
_entity_poly.entity_id
_entity_poly.type
_entity_poly.pdbx_seq_one_letter_code
_entity_poly.pdbx_strand_id
1 'polypeptide(L)'
;SIGTIGLIKAVGSFKPDKNIKLATFASRCIENEILMHLRKTSRLRSEVSLDEPLNVDWEGNVLLLSDVLGTEPDSIYKDVELSAEKEMLRESFSRLPERERKIVEMRFGLDGKEEKTQKEIAEMMGISQSYISRLEKKIVSSLKKEIAKLG
;
A
#
# COMPACT_ATOMS: atom_id res chain seq x y z
N SER A 1 2.23 -26.80 30.00
CA SER A 1 0.84 -26.30 30.16
C SER A 1 0.87 -24.91 30.78
N ILE A 2 -0.01 -24.00 30.37
CA ILE A 2 -0.05 -22.59 30.86
C ILE A 2 -0.34 -22.52 32.36
N GLY A 3 -1.21 -23.40 32.87
CA GLY A 3 -1.49 -23.48 34.31
C GLY A 3 -0.24 -23.85 35.13
N THR A 4 0.65 -24.68 34.58
CA THR A 4 1.93 -25.02 35.23
C THR A 4 2.85 -23.80 35.34
N ILE A 5 2.86 -22.90 34.34
CA ILE A 5 3.63 -21.65 34.40
C ILE A 5 3.09 -20.74 35.51
N GLY A 6 1.77 -20.64 35.64
CA GLY A 6 1.12 -19.89 36.72
C GLY A 6 1.43 -20.46 38.10
N LEU A 7 1.49 -21.79 38.23
CA LEU A 7 1.88 -22.45 39.48
C LEU A 7 3.35 -22.20 39.83
N ILE A 8 4.27 -22.29 38.86
CA ILE A 8 5.71 -21.99 39.07
C ILE A 8 5.89 -20.55 39.54
N LYS A 9 5.20 -19.59 38.90
CA LYS A 9 5.21 -18.18 39.31
C LYS A 9 4.65 -17.99 40.72
N ALA A 10 3.58 -18.70 41.06
CA ALA A 10 2.99 -18.65 42.40
C ALA A 10 3.99 -19.12 43.46
N VAL A 11 4.62 -20.27 43.26
CA VAL A 11 5.61 -20.81 44.22
C VAL A 11 6.82 -19.90 44.35
N GLY A 12 7.34 -19.36 43.24
CA GLY A 12 8.52 -18.49 43.25
C GLY A 12 8.30 -17.09 43.85
N SER A 13 7.05 -16.62 43.95
CA SER A 13 6.73 -15.26 44.44
C SER A 13 5.85 -15.24 45.69
N PHE A 14 5.47 -16.40 46.22
CA PHE A 14 4.66 -16.51 47.43
C PHE A 14 5.44 -16.01 48.65
N LYS A 15 4.76 -15.22 49.49
CA LYS A 15 5.32 -14.76 50.76
C LYS A 15 4.43 -15.20 51.94
N PRO A 16 4.94 -16.05 52.86
CA PRO A 16 4.16 -16.58 53.97
C PRO A 16 3.73 -15.54 55.01
N ASP A 17 4.45 -14.42 55.11
CA ASP A 17 4.20 -13.28 56.00
C ASP A 17 2.87 -12.56 55.71
N LYS A 18 2.29 -12.75 54.51
CA LYS A 18 1.04 -12.11 54.09
C LYS A 18 -0.23 -12.78 54.61
N ASN A 19 -0.13 -13.80 55.46
CA ASN A 19 -1.25 -14.50 56.10
C ASN A 19 -2.36 -14.97 55.12
N ILE A 20 -1.96 -15.43 53.94
CA ILE A 20 -2.85 -16.01 52.92
C ILE A 20 -2.42 -17.45 52.62
N LYS A 21 -3.39 -18.34 52.37
CA LYS A 21 -3.08 -19.72 51.99
C LYS A 21 -2.44 -19.75 50.61
N LEU A 22 -1.38 -20.55 50.45
CA LEU A 22 -0.69 -20.75 49.16
C LEU A 22 -1.66 -21.14 48.04
N ALA A 23 -2.62 -22.03 48.33
CA ALA A 23 -3.64 -22.44 47.36
C ALA A 23 -4.46 -21.24 46.82
N THR A 24 -4.86 -20.32 47.70
CA THR A 24 -5.60 -19.11 47.32
C THR A 24 -4.77 -18.17 46.44
N PHE A 25 -3.48 -18.02 46.77
CA PHE A 25 -2.56 -17.21 45.96
C PHE A 25 -2.28 -17.87 44.59
N ALA A 26 -1.99 -19.17 44.60
CA ALA A 26 -1.67 -19.94 43.41
C ALA A 26 -2.83 -20.00 42.41
N SER A 27 -4.07 -20.16 42.88
CA SER A 27 -5.25 -20.10 41.99
C SER A 27 -5.31 -18.79 41.21
N ARG A 28 -5.04 -17.64 41.85
CA ARG A 28 -5.03 -16.34 41.16
C ARG A 28 -3.91 -16.22 40.14
N CYS A 29 -2.72 -16.74 40.45
CA CYS A 29 -1.60 -16.76 39.51
C CYS A 29 -1.87 -17.66 38.30
N ILE A 30 -2.46 -18.84 38.51
CA ILE A 30 -2.84 -19.78 37.46
C ILE A 30 -3.92 -19.17 36.56
N GLU A 31 -4.97 -18.60 37.15
CA GLU A 31 -6.04 -17.92 36.43
C GLU A 31 -5.49 -16.76 35.58
N ASN A 32 -4.60 -15.94 36.14
CA ASN A 32 -3.99 -14.83 35.42
C ASN A 32 -3.17 -15.28 34.20
N GLU A 33 -2.37 -16.35 34.32
CA GLU A 33 -1.61 -16.87 33.17
C GLU A 33 -2.52 -17.45 32.08
N ILE A 34 -3.60 -18.14 32.45
CA ILE A 34 -4.60 -18.63 31.50
C ILE A 34 -5.27 -17.46 30.78
N LEU A 35 -5.68 -16.42 31.52
CA LEU A 35 -6.26 -15.20 30.95
C LEU A 35 -5.29 -14.47 30.01
N MET A 36 -4.02 -14.36 30.38
CA MET A 36 -2.98 -13.76 29.53
C MET A 36 -2.80 -14.55 28.23
N HIS A 37 -2.80 -15.87 28.31
CA HIS A 37 -2.72 -16.73 27.13
C HIS A 37 -3.95 -16.54 26.23
N LEU A 38 -5.17 -16.60 26.79
CA LEU A 38 -6.40 -16.39 26.02
C LEU A 38 -6.45 -15.01 25.36
N ARG A 39 -5.98 -13.95 26.02
CA ARG A 39 -5.88 -12.61 25.40
C ARG A 39 -4.92 -12.58 24.22
N LYS A 40 -3.78 -13.27 24.32
CA LYS A 40 -2.80 -13.38 23.24
C LYS A 40 -3.36 -14.18 22.06
N THR A 41 -4.00 -15.32 22.34
CA THR A 41 -4.59 -16.22 21.34
C THR A 41 -5.87 -15.65 20.73
N SER A 42 -6.60 -14.77 21.42
CA SER A 42 -7.83 -14.18 20.88
C SER A 42 -7.62 -13.33 19.63
N ARG A 43 -6.40 -12.84 19.38
CA ARG A 43 -6.07 -12.15 18.11
C ARG A 43 -6.05 -13.10 16.91
N LEU A 44 -5.75 -14.38 17.14
CA LEU A 44 -5.75 -15.44 16.12
C LEU A 44 -7.17 -15.98 15.87
N ARG A 45 -8.13 -15.74 16.77
CA ARG A 45 -9.53 -16.18 16.59
C ARG A 45 -10.31 -15.42 15.53
N SER A 46 -9.74 -14.35 14.98
CA SER A 46 -10.28 -13.63 13.83
C SER A 46 -9.73 -14.17 12.50
N GLU A 47 -8.84 -15.16 12.54
CA GLU A 47 -8.30 -15.80 11.35
C GLU A 47 -9.29 -16.89 10.89
N VAL A 48 -9.65 -16.83 9.62
CA VAL A 48 -10.53 -17.79 8.94
C VAL A 48 -9.62 -18.71 8.12
N SER A 49 -9.91 -20.02 8.11
CA SER A 49 -9.11 -20.94 7.30
C SER A 49 -9.39 -20.71 5.82
N LEU A 50 -8.35 -20.71 4.99
CA LEU A 50 -8.52 -20.67 3.53
C LEU A 50 -9.23 -21.93 3.01
N ASP A 51 -9.09 -23.04 3.72
CA ASP A 51 -9.73 -24.33 3.44
C ASP A 51 -11.14 -24.45 4.06
N GLU A 52 -11.72 -23.37 4.57
CA GLU A 52 -13.07 -23.41 5.13
C GLU A 52 -14.13 -23.45 4.01
N PRO A 53 -15.07 -24.41 4.04
CA PRO A 53 -16.13 -24.51 3.04
C PRO A 53 -17.12 -23.34 3.19
N LEU A 54 -17.24 -22.51 2.15
CA LEU A 54 -18.21 -21.42 2.07
C LEU A 54 -19.58 -21.89 1.60
N ASN A 55 -19.61 -22.77 0.59
CA ASN A 55 -20.84 -23.28 0.01
C ASN A 55 -20.60 -24.64 -0.66
N VAL A 56 -21.68 -25.37 -0.93
CA VAL A 56 -21.65 -26.60 -1.74
C VAL A 56 -22.62 -26.42 -2.89
N ASP A 57 -22.15 -26.65 -4.11
CA ASP A 57 -23.04 -26.67 -5.25
C ASP A 57 -23.94 -27.91 -5.24
N TRP A 58 -24.86 -27.98 -6.19
CA TRP A 58 -25.80 -29.09 -6.34
C TRP A 58 -25.12 -30.39 -6.82
N GLU A 59 -23.86 -30.32 -7.25
CA GLU A 59 -23.01 -31.44 -7.69
C GLU A 59 -22.11 -31.95 -6.56
N GLY A 60 -22.11 -31.28 -5.41
CA GLY A 60 -21.34 -31.63 -4.22
C GLY A 60 -19.92 -31.07 -4.20
N ASN A 61 -19.56 -30.16 -5.11
CA ASN A 61 -18.28 -29.48 -5.06
C ASN A 61 -18.31 -28.40 -3.97
N VAL A 62 -17.24 -28.35 -3.19
CA VAL A 62 -17.08 -27.41 -2.09
C VAL A 62 -16.41 -26.14 -2.61
N LEU A 63 -17.06 -24.99 -2.45
CA LEU A 63 -16.45 -23.68 -2.66
C LEU A 63 -15.66 -23.31 -1.40
N LEU A 64 -14.36 -23.11 -1.53
CA LEU A 64 -13.49 -22.70 -0.43
C LEU A 64 -13.28 -21.18 -0.43
N LEU A 65 -12.86 -20.64 0.71
CA LEU A 65 -12.47 -19.23 0.79
C LEU A 65 -11.28 -18.91 -0.12
N SER A 66 -10.33 -19.83 -0.28
CA SER A 66 -9.21 -19.73 -1.22
C SER A 66 -9.65 -19.48 -2.67
N ASP A 67 -10.80 -20.02 -3.07
CA ASP A 67 -11.27 -19.98 -4.46
C ASP A 67 -11.89 -18.62 -4.80
N VAL A 68 -12.34 -17.87 -3.79
CA VAL A 68 -12.94 -16.54 -3.92
C VAL A 68 -11.90 -15.43 -3.74
N LEU A 69 -10.78 -15.74 -3.10
CA LEU A 69 -9.65 -14.82 -2.91
C LEU A 69 -8.84 -14.66 -4.20
N GLY A 70 -9.40 -13.92 -5.15
CA GLY A 70 -8.70 -13.49 -6.36
C GLY A 70 -7.67 -12.40 -6.07
N THR A 71 -6.71 -12.23 -6.98
CA THR A 71 -5.86 -11.02 -7.04
C THR A 71 -6.72 -9.83 -7.48
N GLU A 72 -6.39 -8.62 -7.04
CA GLU A 72 -7.12 -7.43 -7.51
C GLU A 72 -7.16 -7.44 -9.05
N PRO A 73 -8.35 -7.41 -9.68
CA PRO A 73 -8.50 -7.53 -11.13
C PRO A 73 -7.74 -6.45 -11.90
N ASP A 74 -7.40 -5.35 -11.23
CA ASP A 74 -6.68 -4.20 -11.76
C ASP A 74 -5.19 -4.42 -12.07
N SER A 75 -4.56 -5.50 -11.58
CA SER A 75 -3.09 -5.61 -11.71
C SER A 75 -2.62 -5.74 -13.16
N ILE A 76 -3.43 -6.31 -14.06
CA ILE A 76 -3.07 -6.46 -15.48
C ILE A 76 -3.59 -5.28 -16.31
N TYR A 77 -4.81 -4.79 -16.00
CA TYR A 77 -5.41 -3.67 -16.73
C TYR A 77 -4.61 -2.38 -16.55
N LYS A 78 -4.10 -2.11 -15.34
CA LYS A 78 -3.26 -0.92 -15.08
C LYS A 78 -2.01 -0.88 -15.94
N ASP A 79 -1.33 -2.01 -16.13
CA ASP A 79 -0.08 -2.03 -16.90
C ASP A 79 -0.32 -1.79 -18.40
N VAL A 80 -1.38 -2.36 -18.95
CA VAL A 80 -1.77 -2.15 -20.36
C VAL A 80 -2.23 -0.71 -20.59
N GLU A 81 -3.09 -0.18 -19.73
CA GLU A 81 -3.59 1.19 -19.81
C GLU A 81 -2.46 2.23 -19.68
N LEU A 82 -1.57 2.05 -18.69
CA LEU A 82 -0.38 2.89 -18.52
C LEU A 82 0.55 2.83 -19.74
N SER A 83 0.66 1.68 -20.40
CA SER A 83 1.48 1.55 -21.61
C SER A 83 0.88 2.34 -22.78
N ALA A 84 -0.45 2.31 -22.95
CA ALA A 84 -1.15 3.05 -23.98
C ALA A 84 -1.09 4.57 -23.73
N GLU A 85 -1.28 5.02 -22.48
CA GLU A 85 -1.15 6.44 -22.10
C GLU A 85 0.26 6.97 -22.35
N LYS A 86 1.30 6.18 -22.03
CA LYS A 86 2.69 6.55 -22.29
C LYS A 86 2.97 6.72 -23.78
N GLU A 87 2.43 5.84 -24.62
CA GLU A 87 2.62 5.92 -26.06
C GLU A 87 1.90 7.14 -26.65
N MET A 88 0.65 7.39 -26.24
CA MET A 88 -0.09 8.60 -26.63
C MET A 88 0.66 9.87 -26.23
N LEU A 89 1.19 9.92 -25.00
CA LEU A 89 1.96 11.06 -24.53
C LEU A 89 3.25 11.27 -25.34
N ARG A 90 3.96 10.19 -25.70
CA ARG A 90 5.15 10.24 -26.58
C ARG A 90 4.82 10.77 -27.97
N GLU A 91 3.71 10.31 -28.55
CA GLU A 91 3.27 10.78 -29.87
C GLU A 91 2.94 12.29 -29.82
N SER A 92 2.19 12.74 -28.82
CA SER A 92 1.91 14.17 -28.62
C SER A 92 3.19 15.01 -28.44
N PHE A 93 4.19 14.50 -27.71
CA PHE A 93 5.50 15.18 -27.59
C PHE A 93 6.26 15.30 -28.91
N SER A 94 6.14 14.30 -29.79
CA SER A 94 6.78 14.32 -31.12
C SER A 94 6.21 15.42 -32.03
N ARG A 95 4.96 15.84 -31.79
CA ARG A 95 4.27 16.90 -32.55
C ARG A 95 4.55 18.30 -32.04
N LEU A 96 5.10 18.45 -30.83
CA LEU A 96 5.48 19.75 -30.31
C LEU A 96 6.60 20.37 -31.16
N PRO A 97 6.57 21.70 -31.39
CA PRO A 97 7.70 22.42 -31.95
C PRO A 97 8.98 22.17 -31.16
N GLU A 98 10.13 22.10 -31.83
CA GLU A 98 11.43 21.78 -31.22
C GLU A 98 11.73 22.61 -29.96
N ARG A 99 11.41 23.92 -30.02
CA ARG A 99 11.60 24.83 -28.90
C ARG A 99 10.72 24.48 -27.69
N GLU A 100 9.46 24.13 -27.94
CA GLU A 100 8.51 23.75 -26.90
C GLU A 100 8.90 22.39 -26.29
N ARG A 101 9.27 21.42 -27.14
CA ARG A 101 9.77 20.11 -26.71
C ARG A 101 10.98 20.24 -25.78
N LYS A 102 11.98 21.02 -26.16
CA LYS A 102 13.18 21.25 -25.35
C LYS A 102 12.85 21.84 -23.99
N ILE A 103 11.87 22.75 -23.91
CA ILE A 103 11.44 23.35 -22.64
C ILE A 103 10.80 22.29 -21.74
N VAL A 104 9.92 21.43 -22.28
CA VAL A 104 9.31 20.35 -21.50
C VAL A 104 10.35 19.32 -21.06
N GLU A 105 11.24 18.90 -21.96
CA GLU A 105 12.31 17.95 -21.61
C GLU A 105 13.14 18.45 -20.43
N MET A 106 13.55 19.71 -20.44
CA MET A 106 14.28 20.33 -19.32
C MET A 106 13.39 20.49 -18.08
N ARG A 107 12.11 20.80 -18.24
CA ARG A 107 11.22 21.09 -17.10
C ARG A 107 10.86 19.85 -16.30
N PHE A 108 10.65 18.72 -16.98
CA PHE A 108 10.18 17.47 -16.38
C PHE A 108 11.25 16.36 -16.34
N GLY A 109 12.48 16.67 -16.74
CA GLY A 109 13.59 15.71 -16.71
C GLY A 109 13.37 14.51 -17.64
N LEU A 110 12.78 14.74 -18.82
CA LEU A 110 12.55 13.68 -19.80
C LEU A 110 13.87 13.19 -20.40
N ASP A 111 13.91 11.95 -20.89
CA ASP A 111 15.10 11.30 -21.45
C ASP A 111 16.29 11.18 -20.48
N GLY A 112 16.01 11.06 -19.18
CA GLY A 112 17.03 10.88 -18.14
C GLY A 112 17.84 12.13 -17.83
N LYS A 113 17.36 13.31 -18.25
CA LYS A 113 17.94 14.61 -17.90
C LYS A 113 17.46 15.05 -16.53
N GLU A 114 18.24 15.87 -15.82
CA GLU A 114 17.78 16.51 -14.59
C GLU A 114 16.68 17.54 -14.86
N GLU A 115 15.70 17.58 -13.97
CA GLU A 115 14.66 18.61 -13.98
C GLU A 115 15.25 20.00 -13.69
N LYS A 116 14.72 21.01 -14.37
CA LYS A 116 15.11 22.41 -14.21
C LYS A 116 13.92 23.27 -13.83
N THR A 117 14.17 24.27 -12.99
CA THR A 117 13.19 25.29 -12.64
C THR A 117 12.89 26.21 -13.83
N GLN A 118 11.72 26.85 -13.83
CA GLN A 118 11.36 27.83 -14.86
C GLN A 118 12.37 28.99 -14.94
N LYS A 119 13.00 29.33 -13.80
CA LYS A 119 14.03 30.38 -13.72
C LYS A 119 15.32 29.93 -14.42
N GLU A 120 15.79 28.73 -14.13
CA GLU A 120 16.99 28.17 -14.78
C GLU A 120 16.79 27.99 -16.29
N ILE A 121 15.61 27.51 -16.71
CA ILE A 121 15.28 27.39 -18.14
C ILE A 121 15.26 28.77 -18.81
N ALA A 122 14.69 29.78 -18.14
CA ALA A 122 14.64 31.15 -18.64
C ALA A 122 16.05 31.74 -18.84
N GLU A 123 16.94 31.53 -17.87
CA GLU A 123 18.34 31.92 -17.94
C GLU A 123 19.07 31.21 -19.09
N MET A 124 18.90 29.89 -19.24
CA MET A 124 19.50 29.11 -20.33
C MET A 124 18.99 29.51 -21.73
N MET A 125 17.74 29.95 -21.83
CA MET A 125 17.10 30.31 -23.10
C MET A 125 17.15 31.81 -23.41
N GLY A 126 17.71 32.64 -22.52
CA GLY A 126 17.80 34.10 -22.72
C GLY A 126 16.44 34.81 -22.80
N ILE A 127 15.43 34.31 -22.10
CA ILE A 127 14.05 34.83 -22.10
C ILE A 127 13.53 34.99 -20.68
N SER A 128 12.40 35.67 -20.50
CA SER A 128 11.86 35.88 -19.15
C SER A 128 11.22 34.61 -18.57
N GLN A 129 11.35 34.43 -17.25
CA GLN A 129 10.66 33.35 -16.52
C GLN A 129 9.14 33.41 -16.70
N SER A 130 8.55 34.62 -16.76
CA SER A 130 7.12 34.78 -17.04
C SER A 130 6.72 34.23 -18.41
N TYR A 131 7.57 34.40 -19.43
CA TYR A 131 7.33 33.85 -20.75
C TYR A 131 7.39 32.32 -20.75
N ILE A 132 8.38 31.73 -20.07
CA ILE A 132 8.46 30.27 -19.85
C ILE A 132 7.19 29.76 -19.14
N SER A 133 6.76 30.42 -18.07
CA SER A 133 5.56 30.04 -17.32
C SER A 133 4.29 30.02 -18.17
N ARG A 134 4.10 31.04 -19.03
CA ARG A 134 2.96 31.09 -19.97
C ARG A 134 3.05 29.98 -21.01
N LEU A 135 4.24 29.73 -21.54
CA LEU A 135 4.46 28.71 -22.55
C LEU A 135 4.24 27.30 -22.00
N GLU A 136 4.75 27.00 -20.80
CA GLU A 136 4.52 25.72 -20.10
C GLU A 136 3.02 25.46 -19.92
N LYS A 137 2.26 26.45 -19.43
CA LYS A 137 0.80 26.34 -19.28
C LYS A 137 0.10 26.06 -20.61
N LYS A 138 0.53 26.72 -21.69
CA LYS A 138 -0.02 26.50 -23.04
C LYS A 138 0.26 25.07 -23.53
N ILE A 139 1.50 24.61 -23.38
CA ILE A 139 1.91 23.26 -23.79
C ILE A 139 1.12 22.21 -23.01
N VAL A 140 1.09 22.29 -21.67
CA VAL A 140 0.35 21.34 -20.82
C VAL A 140 -1.14 21.33 -21.17
N SER A 141 -1.75 22.50 -21.41
CA SER A 141 -3.15 22.57 -21.83
C SER A 141 -3.39 21.91 -23.20
N SER A 142 -2.45 22.06 -24.14
CA SER A 142 -2.53 21.40 -25.45
C SER A 142 -2.42 19.89 -25.34
N LEU A 143 -1.42 19.39 -24.60
CA LEU A 143 -1.21 17.95 -24.39
C LEU A 143 -2.42 17.28 -23.74
N LYS A 144 -3.00 17.92 -22.70
CA LYS A 144 -4.22 17.44 -22.05
C LYS A 144 -5.40 17.33 -23.03
N LYS A 145 -5.55 18.30 -23.95
CA LYS A 145 -6.61 18.28 -24.96
C LYS A 145 -6.39 17.20 -26.02
N GLU A 146 -5.14 16.90 -26.36
CA GLU A 146 -4.85 15.82 -27.32
C GLU A 146 -5.12 14.45 -26.71
N ILE A 147 -4.66 14.20 -25.48
CA ILE A 147 -4.92 12.94 -24.77
C ILE A 147 -6.43 12.73 -24.60
N ALA A 148 -7.18 13.77 -24.21
CA ALA A 148 -8.63 13.70 -24.05
C ALA A 148 -9.43 13.55 -25.36
N LYS A 149 -8.79 13.68 -26.54
CA LYS A 149 -9.43 13.40 -27.84
C LYS A 149 -9.17 11.97 -28.33
N LEU A 150 -8.16 11.31 -27.77
CA LEU A 150 -7.69 9.98 -28.17
C LEU A 150 -8.19 8.87 -27.24
N GLY A 151 -8.59 9.21 -26.01
CA GLY A 151 -9.39 8.35 -25.12
C GLY A 151 -10.88 8.65 -25.23
#